data_AF-A0A7V7MPS5-F1
#
_entry.id   AF-A0A7V7MPS5-F1
#
_cell.length_a   1.000
_cell.length_b   1.000
_cell.length_c   1.000
_cell.angle_alpha   90.00
_cell.angle_beta   90.00
_cell.angle_gamma   90.00
#
_symmetry.space_group_name_H-M   'P 1'
#
loop_
_entity.id
_entity.type
_entity.pdbx_description
1 polymer ?
#
loop_
_entity_poly.entity_id
_entity_poly.type
_entity_poly.pdbx_seq_one_letter_code
_entity_poly.pdbx_strand_id
1 'polypeptide(L)'
;MLQALKKTESGILFTWQDGLERELGIRQLRIRCPCAQCVSEVTGARLLDPSLIPGDLPIQDMKAVGNYAYRILFGDGHDTGIYTLEHLRQLCVEPPEE
;
A
#
# COMPACT_ATOMS: atom_id res chain seq x y z
N MET A 1 -1.67 5.74 -16.17
CA MET A 1 -2.16 6.48 -14.98
C MET A 1 -3.21 5.64 -14.26
N LEU A 2 -3.48 5.91 -12.99
CA LEU A 2 -4.56 5.23 -12.26
C LEU A 2 -5.91 5.66 -12.85
N GLN A 3 -6.77 4.70 -13.17
CA GLN A 3 -8.11 4.94 -13.71
C GLN A 3 -9.17 4.86 -12.62
N ALA A 4 -9.10 3.83 -11.78
CA ALA A 4 -10.04 3.61 -10.68
C ALA A 4 -9.37 2.85 -9.55
N LEU A 5 -9.94 3.00 -8.35
CA LEU A 5 -9.64 2.14 -7.20
C LEU A 5 -10.94 1.73 -6.53
N LYS A 6 -10.98 0.51 -6.00
CA LYS A 6 -12.14 -0.03 -5.30
C LYS A 6 -11.69 -0.83 -4.08
N LYS A 7 -12.25 -0.52 -2.90
CA LYS A 7 -12.06 -1.33 -1.69
C LYS A 7 -12.76 -2.68 -1.86
N THR A 8 -12.06 -3.76 -1.53
CA THR A 8 -12.57 -5.14 -1.48
C THR A 8 -12.60 -5.62 -0.03
N GLU A 9 -13.01 -6.87 0.20
CA GLU A 9 -12.95 -7.47 1.55
C GLU A 9 -11.50 -7.73 1.99
N SER A 10 -10.63 -8.11 1.05
CA SER A 10 -9.23 -8.50 1.29
C SER A 10 -8.20 -7.40 1.02
N GLY A 11 -8.60 -6.27 0.44
CA GLY A 11 -7.64 -5.29 -0.07
C GLY A 11 -8.24 -4.14 -0.86
N ILE A 12 -7.47 -3.70 -1.86
CA ILE A 12 -7.84 -2.64 -2.79
C ILE A 12 -7.52 -3.10 -4.20
N LEU A 13 -8.53 -3.09 -5.06
CA LEU A 13 -8.41 -3.31 -6.49
C LEU A 13 -7.99 -2.00 -7.16
N PHE A 14 -6.87 -2.01 -7.86
CA PHE A 14 -6.37 -0.90 -8.66
C PHE A 14 -6.54 -1.23 -10.14
N THR A 15 -7.23 -0.33 -10.87
CA THR A 15 -7.39 -0.42 -12.32
C THR A 15 -6.62 0.73 -12.98
N TRP A 16 -5.72 0.39 -13.88
CA TRP A 16 -4.85 1.32 -14.59
C TRP A 16 -5.30 1.48 -16.05
N GLN A 17 -5.05 2.65 -16.63
CA GLN A 17 -5.49 2.98 -17.99
C GLN A 17 -4.89 2.10 -19.09
N ASP A 18 -3.77 1.43 -18.82
CA ASP A 18 -3.13 0.48 -19.73
C ASP A 18 -3.73 -0.94 -19.63
N GLY A 19 -4.82 -1.10 -18.88
CA GLY A 19 -5.50 -2.38 -18.70
C GLY A 19 -4.93 -3.26 -17.59
N LEU A 20 -3.85 -2.83 -16.91
CA LEU A 20 -3.38 -3.50 -15.70
C LEU A 20 -4.46 -3.39 -14.62
N GLU A 21 -4.88 -4.53 -14.10
CA GLU A 21 -5.77 -4.61 -12.95
C GLU A 21 -5.15 -5.55 -11.91
N ARG A 22 -5.02 -5.08 -10.68
CA ARG A 22 -4.45 -5.85 -9.59
C ARG A 22 -5.10 -5.50 -8.27
N GLU A 23 -5.48 -6.53 -7.52
CA GLU A 23 -5.82 -6.40 -6.12
C GLU A 23 -4.55 -6.49 -5.27
N LEU A 24 -4.32 -5.48 -4.44
CA LEU A 24 -3.29 -5.48 -3.39
C LEU A 24 -3.94 -5.75 -2.05
N GLY A 25 -3.49 -6.80 -1.36
CA GLY A 25 -4.02 -7.17 -0.06
C GLY A 25 -3.67 -6.14 1.03
N ILE A 26 -4.49 -6.03 2.07
CA ILE A 26 -4.26 -5.03 3.14
C ILE A 26 -2.90 -5.25 3.81
N ARG A 27 -2.59 -6.51 4.15
CA ARG A 27 -1.30 -6.89 4.74
C ARG A 27 -0.13 -6.58 3.80
N GLN A 28 -0.29 -6.83 2.50
CA GLN A 28 0.73 -6.51 1.49
C GLN A 28 1.01 -5.00 1.45
N LEU A 29 -0.04 -4.17 1.40
CA LEU A 29 0.08 -2.71 1.46
C LEU A 29 0.80 -2.28 2.73
N ARG A 30 0.42 -2.83 3.89
CA ARG A 30 1.01 -2.50 5.18
C ARG A 30 2.49 -2.86 5.28
N ILE A 31 2.87 -4.05 4.84
CA ILE A 31 4.27 -4.51 4.80
C ILE A 31 5.10 -3.59 3.90
N ARG A 32 4.48 -3.12 2.82
CA ARG A 32 5.10 -2.23 1.84
C ARG A 32 4.93 -0.73 2.18
N CYS A 33 4.54 -0.38 3.40
CA CYS A 33 4.38 1.00 3.85
C CYS A 33 5.68 1.82 3.71
N PRO A 34 5.69 2.95 2.97
CA PRO A 34 6.91 3.71 2.70
C PRO A 34 7.28 4.74 3.79
N CYS A 35 6.64 4.73 4.97
CA CYS A 35 6.92 5.72 6.00
C CYS A 35 8.29 5.51 6.68
N ALA A 36 8.82 6.57 7.29
CA ALA A 36 10.11 6.56 7.99
C ALA A 36 10.17 5.58 9.20
N GLN A 37 9.02 5.14 9.72
CA GLN A 37 8.97 4.10 10.75
C GLN A 37 9.15 2.69 10.15
N CYS A 38 8.82 2.50 8.87
CA CYS A 38 8.88 1.22 8.19
C CYS A 38 10.11 1.08 7.28
N VAL A 39 10.69 2.18 6.83
CA VAL A 39 11.85 2.24 5.94
C VAL A 39 12.83 3.27 6.48
N SER A 40 14.10 2.90 6.60
CA SER A 40 15.15 3.84 7.00
C SER A 40 15.34 4.91 5.93
N GLU A 41 15.24 6.18 6.32
CA GLU A 41 15.49 7.31 5.40
C GLU A 41 16.97 7.41 4.99
N VAL A 42 17.87 6.81 5.75
CA VAL A 42 19.32 6.87 5.51
C VAL A 42 19.76 5.75 4.57
N THR A 43 19.28 4.53 4.79
CA THR A 43 19.75 3.34 4.05
C THR A 43 18.74 2.81 3.04
N GLY A 44 17.47 3.24 3.11
CA GLY A 44 16.38 2.66 2.33
C GLY A 44 15.98 1.24 2.78
N ALA A 45 16.60 0.71 3.84
CA ALA A 45 16.32 -0.64 4.31
C ALA A 45 14.94 -0.72 5.01
N ARG A 46 14.22 -1.82 4.78
CA ARG A 46 12.98 -2.14 5.49
C ARG A 46 13.28 -2.43 6.96
N LEU A 47 12.66 -1.65 7.85
CA LEU A 47 12.74 -1.80 9.30
C LEU A 47 11.58 -2.63 9.87
N LEU A 48 10.46 -2.65 9.14
CA LEU A 48 9.28 -3.40 9.53
C LEU A 48 9.52 -4.91 9.43
N ASP A 49 9.23 -5.62 10.53
CA ASP A 49 9.14 -7.07 10.56
C ASP A 49 7.74 -7.51 10.08
N PRO A 50 7.62 -8.22 8.94
CA PRO A 50 6.34 -8.67 8.41
C PRO A 50 5.58 -9.62 9.34
N SER A 51 6.26 -10.33 10.24
CA SER A 51 5.63 -11.27 11.18
C SER A 51 4.77 -10.57 12.24
N LEU A 52 5.02 -9.27 12.47
CA LEU A 52 4.27 -8.45 13.43
C LEU A 52 2.97 -7.89 12.84
N ILE A 53 2.71 -8.08 11.54
CA ILE A 53 1.53 -7.55 10.86
C ILE A 53 0.41 -8.60 10.85
N PRO A 54 -0.73 -8.34 11.52
CA PRO A 54 -1.86 -9.26 11.54
C PRO A 54 -2.39 -9.58 10.14
N GLY A 55 -2.80 -10.82 9.93
CA GLY A 55 -3.39 -11.26 8.65
C GLY A 55 -4.74 -10.60 8.34
N ASP A 56 -5.48 -10.25 9.39
CA ASP A 56 -6.83 -9.66 9.37
C ASP A 56 -6.82 -8.13 9.60
N LEU A 57 -5.66 -7.48 9.44
CA LEU A 57 -5.52 -6.04 9.60
C LEU A 57 -6.49 -5.29 8.66
N PRO A 58 -7.36 -4.41 9.16
CA PRO A 58 -8.27 -3.65 8.31
C PRO A 58 -7.62 -2.35 7.79
N ILE A 59 -8.12 -1.86 6.65
CA ILE A 59 -7.96 -0.45 6.24
C ILE A 59 -9.13 0.34 6.80
N GLN A 60 -8.82 1.29 7.68
CA GLN A 60 -9.81 2.19 8.28
C GLN A 60 -10.18 3.33 7.34
N ASP A 61 -9.18 3.91 6.67
CA ASP A 61 -9.39 5.05 5.76
C ASP A 61 -8.30 5.10 4.67
N MET A 62 -8.61 5.73 3.55
CA MET A 62 -7.68 6.00 2.47
C MET A 62 -8.00 7.34 1.81
N LYS A 63 -7.06 8.27 1.87
CA LYS A 63 -7.24 9.64 1.37
C LYS A 63 -6.26 9.95 0.27
N ALA A 64 -6.73 10.64 -0.76
CA ALA A 64 -5.85 11.19 -1.78
C ALA A 64 -4.94 12.27 -1.17
N VAL A 65 -3.68 12.28 -1.59
CA VAL A 65 -2.69 13.31 -1.27
C VAL A 65 -2.34 14.01 -2.58
N GLY A 66 -3.06 15.10 -2.85
CA GLY A 66 -3.04 15.74 -4.17
C GLY A 66 -3.45 14.75 -5.27
N ASN A 67 -2.76 14.83 -6.42
CA ASN A 67 -3.02 14.00 -7.60
C ASN A 67 -1.98 12.89 -7.82
N TYR A 68 -1.08 12.66 -6.86
CA TYR A 68 0.11 11.82 -7.07
C TYR A 68 0.26 10.67 -6.07
N ALA A 69 -0.55 10.64 -5.00
CA ALA A 69 -0.40 9.64 -3.94
C ALA A 69 -1.69 9.44 -3.14
N TYR A 70 -1.66 8.41 -2.30
CA TYR A 70 -2.65 8.15 -1.26
C TYR A 70 -1.99 7.97 0.10
N ARG A 71 -2.71 8.37 1.14
CA ARG A 71 -2.40 8.05 2.53
C ARG A 71 -3.39 7.00 3.01
N ILE A 72 -2.89 5.94 3.65
CA ILE A 72 -3.70 4.83 4.14
C ILE A 72 -3.62 4.81 5.67
N LEU A 73 -4.78 4.80 6.33
CA LEU A 73 -4.92 4.56 7.76
C LEU A 73 -5.21 3.08 8.00
N PHE A 74 -4.28 2.39 8.66
CA PHE A 74 -4.40 0.97 9.00
C PHE A 74 -5.01 0.76 10.38
N GLY A 75 -5.55 -0.44 10.63
CA GLY A 75 -6.11 -0.85 11.93
C GLY A 75 -5.13 -0.79 13.09
N ASP A 76 -3.83 -0.88 12.83
CA ASP A 76 -2.74 -0.78 13.82
C ASP A 76 -2.31 0.67 14.10
N GLY A 77 -3.06 1.65 13.59
CA GLY A 77 -2.84 3.08 13.82
C GLY A 77 -1.81 3.73 12.89
N HIS A 78 -1.18 2.99 11.97
CA HIS A 78 -0.25 3.60 11.01
C HIS A 78 -0.99 4.44 9.96
N ASP A 79 -0.57 5.70 9.80
CA ASP A 79 -1.24 6.66 8.91
C ASP A 79 -0.28 7.60 8.16
N THR A 80 1.03 7.51 8.41
CA THR A 80 2.02 8.45 7.84
C THR A 80 2.58 8.01 6.48
N GLY A 81 2.25 6.81 6.01
CA GLY A 81 2.70 6.29 4.72
C GLY A 81 2.06 7.03 3.54
N ILE A 82 2.90 7.61 2.68
CA ILE A 82 2.48 8.25 1.42
C ILE A 82 2.77 7.29 0.27
N TYR A 83 1.73 6.61 -0.20
CA TYR A 83 1.79 5.67 -1.30
C TYR A 83 1.66 6.43 -2.62
N THR A 84 2.79 6.73 -3.25
CA THR A 84 2.77 7.35 -4.59
C THR A 84 2.09 6.42 -5.58
N LEU A 85 1.47 6.99 -6.62
CA LEU A 85 0.90 6.21 -7.72
C LEU A 85 1.96 5.33 -8.38
N GLU A 86 3.21 5.80 -8.46
CA GLU A 86 4.34 5.01 -8.94
C GLU A 86 4.61 3.78 -8.05
N HIS A 87 4.69 3.97 -6.73
CA HIS A 87 4.90 2.88 -5.77
C HIS A 87 3.75 1.86 -5.83
N LEU A 88 2.49 2.32 -5.83
CA LEU A 88 1.33 1.45 -5.97
C LEU A 88 1.35 0.67 -7.29
N ARG A 89 1.80 1.29 -8.37
CA ARG A 89 1.94 0.64 -9.67
C ARG A 89 3.03 -0.43 -9.65
N GLN A 90 4.17 -0.15 -9.03
CA GLN A 90 5.26 -1.13 -8.85
C GLN A 90 4.75 -2.35 -8.09
N LEU A 91 4.04 -2.14 -6.97
CA LEU A 91 3.40 -3.22 -6.23
C LEU A 91 2.39 -4.02 -7.06
N CYS A 92 1.75 -3.40 -8.06
CA CYS A 92 0.80 -4.10 -8.93
C CYS A 92 1.45 -5.04 -9.95
N VAL A 93 2.71 -4.79 -10.32
CA VAL A 93 3.48 -5.57 -11.29
C VAL A 93 4.43 -6.57 -10.63
N GLU A 94 4.82 -6.34 -9.37
CA GLU A 94 5.58 -7.30 -8.58
C GLU A 94 4.75 -8.57 -8.32
N PRO A 95 5.36 -9.77 -8.42
CA PRO A 95 4.71 -10.99 -7.97
C PRO A 95 4.49 -10.92 -6.44
N PRO A 96 3.39 -11.49 -5.92
CA PRO A 96 3.23 -11.62 -4.47
C PRO A 96 4.39 -12.45 -3.91
N GLU A 97 5.17 -11.89 -2.99
CA GLU A 97 6.17 -12.65 -2.22
C GLU A 97 5.43 -13.64 -1.30
N GLU A 98 5.68 -14.94 -1.49
CA GLU A 98 5.14 -16.08 -0.73
C GLU A 98 5.52 -16.05 0.76
#